data_AF-A0A7K0FEW0-F1
#
_entry.id   AF-A0A7K0FEW0-F1
#
_cell.length_a   1.000
_cell.length_b   1.000
_cell.length_c   1.000
_cell.angle_alpha   90.00
_cell.angle_beta   90.00
_cell.angle_gamma   90.00
#
_symmetry.space_group_name_H-M   'P 1'
#
loop_
_entity.id
_entity.type
_entity.pdbx_description
1 polymer ?
#
loop_
_entity_poly.entity_id
_entity_poly.type
_entity_poly.pdbx_seq_one_letter_code
_entity_poly.pdbx_strand_id
1 'polypeptide(L)'
;MKTQQEESATDFLKLVKNMEYFTKLKSDNSNGNLFNVTLKTASYNELNLMVSCLLKASICALKNDNSGYSSACESGIDVLLLLEMALQLLPDEEMQLLDELHKNAIDRKAAQ
;
A
#
# COMPACT_ATOMS: atom_id res chain seq x y z
N MET A 1 -19.99 -22.83 34.67
CA MET A 1 -19.52 -21.46 34.39
C MET A 1 -18.71 -21.34 33.08
N LYS A 2 -17.98 -22.38 32.63
CA LYS A 2 -17.30 -22.38 31.30
C LYS A 2 -18.24 -22.45 30.09
N THR A 3 -19.36 -23.15 30.21
CA THR A 3 -20.30 -23.44 29.11
C THR A 3 -21.05 -22.21 28.57
N GLN A 4 -21.40 -21.25 29.42
CA GLN A 4 -22.14 -20.05 29.01
C GLN A 4 -21.28 -19.07 28.19
N GLN A 5 -19.95 -19.10 28.40
CA GLN A 5 -19.00 -18.24 27.69
C GLN A 5 -18.70 -18.76 26.28
N GLU A 6 -18.59 -20.09 26.12
CA GLU A 6 -18.43 -20.73 24.81
C GLU A 6 -19.67 -20.57 23.92
N GLU A 7 -20.87 -20.74 24.50
CA GLU A 7 -22.13 -20.58 23.78
C GLU A 7 -22.30 -19.13 23.28
N SER A 8 -22.03 -18.16 24.17
CA SER A 8 -22.03 -16.72 23.82
C SER A 8 -21.00 -16.35 22.74
N ALA A 9 -19.82 -16.98 22.71
CA ALA A 9 -18.81 -16.72 21.69
C ALA A 9 -19.20 -17.28 20.32
N THR A 10 -19.84 -18.44 20.28
CA THR A 10 -20.31 -19.05 19.03
C THR A 10 -21.50 -18.29 18.42
N ASP A 11 -22.41 -17.79 19.23
CA ASP A 11 -23.52 -16.95 18.75
C ASP A 11 -23.04 -15.60 18.25
N PHE A 12 -22.04 -15.00 18.92
CA PHE A 12 -21.37 -13.81 18.41
C PHE A 12 -20.68 -14.06 17.06
N LEU A 13 -19.96 -15.18 16.90
CA LEU A 13 -19.33 -15.52 15.62
C LEU A 13 -20.34 -15.77 14.50
N LYS A 14 -21.50 -16.38 14.78
CA LYS A 14 -22.58 -16.52 13.79
C LYS A 14 -23.14 -15.17 13.39
N LEU A 15 -23.33 -14.28 14.36
CA LEU A 15 -23.84 -12.93 14.13
C LEU A 15 -22.83 -12.11 13.31
N VAL A 16 -21.53 -12.21 13.60
CA VAL A 16 -20.45 -11.59 12.82
C VAL A 16 -20.33 -12.19 11.42
N LYS A 17 -20.49 -13.51 11.24
CA LYS A 17 -20.50 -14.15 9.91
C LYS A 17 -21.66 -13.70 9.02
N ASN A 18 -22.79 -13.36 9.63
CA ASN A 18 -23.95 -12.85 8.92
C ASN A 18 -23.81 -11.36 8.56
N MET A 19 -22.80 -10.68 9.08
CA MET A 19 -22.46 -9.33 8.70
C MET A 19 -21.25 -9.35 7.75
N GLU A 20 -21.27 -8.54 6.70
CA GLU A 20 -20.19 -8.48 5.70
C GLU A 20 -18.95 -7.72 6.21
N TYR A 21 -18.50 -8.01 7.43
CA TYR A 21 -17.29 -7.43 8.02
C TYR A 21 -16.02 -8.15 7.52
N PHE A 22 -14.87 -7.48 7.63
CA PHE A 22 -13.54 -8.02 7.28
C PHE A 22 -13.35 -8.45 5.81
N THR A 23 -14.15 -7.91 4.89
CA THR A 23 -14.08 -8.26 3.45
C THR A 23 -13.01 -7.48 2.68
N LYS A 24 -12.51 -6.39 3.25
CA LYS A 24 -11.55 -5.48 2.58
C LYS A 24 -10.10 -5.97 2.64
N LEU A 25 -9.70 -6.58 3.76
CA LEU A 25 -8.40 -7.23 3.92
C LEU A 25 -8.55 -8.71 3.55
N LYS A 26 -7.77 -9.17 2.58
CA LYS A 26 -7.75 -10.57 2.16
C LYS A 26 -6.49 -11.22 2.65
N SER A 27 -6.57 -12.40 3.27
CA SER A 27 -5.38 -13.13 3.69
C SER A 27 -4.47 -13.38 2.47
N ASP A 28 -3.19 -13.11 2.63
CA ASP A 28 -2.18 -13.57 1.69
C ASP A 28 -1.90 -15.05 1.96
N ASN A 29 -2.25 -15.92 1.02
CA ASN A 29 -2.05 -17.36 1.16
C ASN A 29 -0.58 -17.78 1.10
N SER A 30 0.31 -16.87 0.68
CA SER A 30 1.75 -17.13 0.57
C SER A 30 2.49 -16.93 1.90
N ASN A 31 2.02 -15.98 2.73
CA ASN A 31 2.64 -15.60 3.99
C ASN A 31 1.56 -15.43 5.06
N GLY A 32 1.49 -16.37 6.02
CA GLY A 32 0.38 -16.50 6.98
C GLY A 32 0.11 -15.30 7.92
N ASN A 33 0.86 -14.22 7.81
CA ASN A 33 0.71 -12.99 8.61
C ASN A 33 0.46 -11.72 7.76
N LEU A 34 0.31 -11.83 6.44
CA LEU A 34 0.12 -10.67 5.56
C LEU A 34 -1.33 -10.60 5.05
N PHE A 35 -1.80 -9.37 4.86
CA PHE A 35 -3.11 -9.09 4.28
C PHE A 35 -2.96 -8.22 3.04
N ASN A 36 -3.65 -8.62 1.98
CA ASN A 36 -3.76 -7.86 0.75
C ASN A 36 -4.96 -6.91 0.84
N VAL A 37 -4.74 -5.66 0.41
CA VAL A 37 -5.79 -4.67 0.22
C VAL A 37 -5.84 -4.29 -1.27
N THR A 38 -7.04 -4.33 -1.86
CA THR A 38 -7.20 -3.89 -3.26
C THR A 38 -7.42 -2.39 -3.29
N LEU A 39 -6.48 -1.68 -3.91
CA LEU A 39 -6.60 -0.27 -4.25
C LEU A 39 -7.06 -0.14 -5.70
N LYS A 40 -8.11 0.64 -5.94
CA LYS A 40 -8.62 0.89 -7.30
C LYS A 40 -8.05 2.21 -7.81
N THR A 41 -7.47 2.20 -8.99
CA THR A 41 -7.03 3.39 -9.74
C THR A 41 -7.66 3.37 -11.13
N ALA A 42 -7.88 4.53 -11.72
CA ALA A 42 -8.45 4.68 -13.06
C ALA A 42 -7.39 4.54 -14.16
N SER A 43 -6.10 4.70 -13.85
CA SER A 43 -5.00 4.55 -14.82
C SER A 43 -3.63 4.40 -14.14
N TYR A 44 -2.63 3.94 -14.92
CA TYR A 44 -1.21 3.98 -14.51
C TYR A 44 -0.72 5.38 -14.17
N ASN A 45 -1.24 6.40 -14.85
CA ASN A 45 -0.90 7.78 -14.53
C ASN A 45 -1.40 8.19 -13.14
N GLU A 46 -2.62 7.78 -12.78
CA GLU A 46 -3.14 8.02 -11.43
C GLU A 46 -2.31 7.28 -10.38
N LEU A 47 -1.96 6.01 -10.61
CA LEU A 47 -1.07 5.25 -9.73
C LEU A 47 0.27 5.99 -9.53
N ASN A 48 0.90 6.45 -10.61
CA ASN A 48 2.16 7.21 -10.53
C ASN A 48 2.01 8.54 -9.78
N LEU A 49 0.87 9.23 -9.94
CA LEU A 49 0.56 10.43 -9.17
C LEU A 49 0.41 10.11 -7.67
N MET A 50 -0.25 9.00 -7.32
CA MET A 50 -0.37 8.55 -5.93
C MET A 50 1.00 8.29 -5.30
N VAL A 51 1.87 7.54 -5.97
CA VAL A 51 3.26 7.31 -5.52
C VAL A 51 4.01 8.63 -5.38
N SER A 52 3.91 9.52 -6.37
CA SER A 52 4.55 10.84 -6.33
C SER A 52 4.06 11.71 -5.17
N CYS A 53 2.78 11.66 -4.87
CA CYS A 53 2.18 12.37 -3.72
C CYS A 53 2.70 11.82 -2.39
N LEU A 54 2.79 10.49 -2.24
CA LEU A 54 3.35 9.86 -1.05
C LEU A 54 4.81 10.29 -0.83
N LEU A 55 5.64 10.22 -1.87
CA LEU A 55 7.05 10.64 -1.79
C LEU A 55 7.20 12.12 -1.45
N LYS A 56 6.39 13.00 -2.06
CA LYS A 56 6.39 14.44 -1.75
C LYS A 56 6.00 14.69 -0.30
N ALA A 57 4.98 13.99 0.21
CA ALA A 57 4.55 14.08 1.60
C ALA A 57 5.67 13.66 2.55
N SER A 58 6.33 12.53 2.27
CA SER A 58 7.50 12.06 3.05
C SER A 58 8.62 13.09 3.07
N ILE A 59 8.97 13.69 1.93
CA ILE A 59 10.02 14.73 1.85
C ILE A 59 9.61 15.98 2.65
N CYS A 60 8.35 16.41 2.56
CA CYS A 60 7.86 17.56 3.31
C CYS A 60 7.88 17.30 4.82
N ALA A 61 7.45 16.11 5.26
CA ALA A 61 7.49 15.71 6.66
C ALA A 61 8.93 15.76 7.22
N LEU A 62 9.89 15.12 6.52
CA LEU A 62 11.31 15.11 6.91
C LEU A 62 11.94 16.51 6.92
N LYS A 63 11.58 17.38 5.98
CA LYS A 63 12.08 18.76 5.92
C LYS A 63 11.59 19.60 7.08
N ASN A 64 10.33 19.39 7.48
CA ASN A 64 9.74 20.12 8.59
C ASN A 64 10.40 19.71 9.90
N ASP A 65 10.60 18.42 10.17
CA ASP A 65 11.34 17.91 11.33
C ASP A 65 12.71 18.60 11.55
N ASN A 66 13.43 18.88 10.48
CA ASN A 66 14.81 19.38 10.53
C ASN A 66 14.92 20.92 10.68
N SER A 67 13.80 21.65 10.64
CA SER A 67 13.81 23.12 10.54
C SER A 67 13.87 23.87 11.87
N GLY A 68 13.99 23.18 13.02
CA GLY A 68 14.10 23.79 14.36
C GLY A 68 12.85 24.52 14.85
N TYR A 69 11.93 24.86 13.95
CA TYR A 69 10.56 25.32 14.21
C TYR A 69 9.62 24.27 13.68
N SER A 70 9.39 23.19 14.43
CA SER A 70 8.52 22.17 13.89
C SER A 70 7.85 21.34 14.96
N SER A 71 6.58 21.70 15.13
CA SER A 71 5.43 20.85 15.40
C SER A 71 5.34 19.57 14.55
N ALA A 72 6.41 19.04 13.96
CA ALA A 72 6.39 17.71 13.37
C ALA A 72 6.28 16.60 14.43
N CYS A 73 6.68 16.91 15.68
CA CYS A 73 6.23 16.16 16.86
C CYS A 73 4.71 16.27 17.11
N GLU A 74 4.02 17.26 16.52
CA GLU A 74 2.55 17.38 16.52
C GLU A 74 1.87 16.82 15.25
N SER A 75 2.61 16.52 14.16
CA SER A 75 1.97 16.05 12.92
C SER A 75 1.59 14.56 12.96
N GLY A 76 2.25 13.76 13.81
CA GLY A 76 1.96 12.32 13.95
C GLY A 76 2.13 11.50 12.66
N ILE A 77 2.79 12.05 11.64
CA ILE A 77 2.98 11.38 10.35
C ILE A 77 4.17 10.43 10.46
N ASP A 78 3.89 9.13 10.40
CA ASP A 78 4.93 8.11 10.28
C ASP A 78 5.45 8.07 8.83
N VAL A 79 6.62 8.70 8.61
CA VAL A 79 7.27 8.75 7.30
C VAL A 79 7.64 7.34 6.80
N LEU A 80 7.97 6.41 7.68
CA LEU A 80 8.30 5.04 7.31
C LEU A 80 7.08 4.37 6.66
N LEU A 81 5.91 4.52 7.26
CA LEU A 81 4.66 3.98 6.73
C LEU A 81 4.32 4.55 5.34
N LEU A 82 4.54 5.86 5.13
CA LEU A 82 4.32 6.48 3.81
C LEU A 82 5.25 5.90 2.74
N LEU A 83 6.51 5.65 3.09
CA LEU A 83 7.50 5.08 2.17
C LEU A 83 7.21 3.60 1.89
N GLU A 84 6.78 2.82 2.89
CA GLU A 84 6.36 1.43 2.70
C GLU A 84 5.14 1.32 1.77
N MET A 85 4.15 2.20 1.93
CA MET A 85 3.01 2.25 1.01
C MET A 85 3.43 2.65 -0.40
N ALA A 86 4.33 3.63 -0.54
CA ALA A 86 4.84 4.03 -1.85
C ALA A 86 5.58 2.88 -2.53
N LEU A 87 6.40 2.13 -1.79
CA LEU A 87 7.13 0.97 -2.28
C LEU A 87 6.18 -0.15 -2.75
N GLN A 88 5.14 -0.46 -1.97
CA GLN A 88 4.16 -1.48 -2.35
C GLN A 88 3.31 -1.12 -3.59
N LEU A 89 3.25 0.17 -3.94
CA LEU A 89 2.49 0.65 -5.10
C LEU A 89 3.32 0.75 -6.38
N LEU A 90 4.64 0.58 -6.31
CA LEU A 90 5.50 0.66 -7.49
C LEU A 90 5.30 -0.56 -8.41
N PRO A 91 5.01 -0.35 -9.71
CA PRO A 91 4.84 -1.43 -10.67
C PRO A 91 6.20 -1.87 -11.23
N ASP A 92 7.00 -2.54 -10.40
CA ASP A 92 8.40 -2.89 -10.71
C ASP A 92 8.53 -3.75 -11.98
N GLU A 93 7.66 -4.73 -12.18
CA GLU A 93 7.68 -5.62 -13.35
C GLU A 93 7.35 -4.85 -14.65
N GLU A 94 6.32 -4.00 -14.62
CA GLU A 94 5.94 -3.17 -15.76
C GLU A 94 7.04 -2.15 -16.10
N MET A 95 7.71 -1.60 -15.08
CA MET A 95 8.85 -0.71 -15.30
C MET A 95 10.02 -1.42 -16.00
N GLN A 96 10.34 -2.65 -15.59
CA GLN A 96 11.37 -3.46 -16.26
C GLN A 96 10.99 -3.75 -17.72
N LEU A 97 9.72 -4.09 -17.97
CA LEU A 97 9.24 -4.31 -19.33
C LEU A 97 9.38 -3.05 -20.21
N LEU A 98 9.07 -1.86 -19.66
CA LEU A 98 9.23 -0.60 -20.39
C LEU A 98 10.70 -0.34 -20.75
N ASP A 99 11.64 -0.64 -19.85
CA ASP A 99 13.08 -0.52 -20.11
C ASP A 99 13.53 -1.45 -21.25
N GLU A 100 13.06 -2.71 -21.24
CA GLU A 100 13.36 -3.67 -22.30
C GLU A 100 12.79 -3.23 -23.65
N LEU A 101 11.55 -2.75 -23.67
CA LEU A 101 10.92 -2.23 -24.88
C LEU A 101 11.68 -1.04 -25.45
N HIS A 102 12.13 -0.13 -24.58
CA HIS A 102 12.90 1.04 -25.01
C HIS A 102 14.24 0.65 -25.65
N LYS A 103 14.99 -0.28 -25.04
CA LYS A 103 16.24 -0.82 -25.59
C LYS A 103 16.03 -1.41 -26.98
N ASN A 104 15.05 -2.31 -27.11
CA ASN A 104 14.72 -2.93 -28.39
C ASN A 104 14.28 -1.92 -29.47
N ALA A 105 13.56 -0.85 -29.09
CA ALA A 105 13.16 0.19 -30.02
C ALA A 105 14.34 1.05 -30.51
N ILE A 106 15.33 1.30 -29.65
CA ILE A 106 16.57 2.00 -30.01
C ILE A 106 17.42 1.14 -30.95
N ASP A 107 17.59 -0.15 -30.64
CA ASP A 107 18.39 -1.07 -31.45
C ASP A 107 17.84 -1.19 -32.88
N ARG A 108 16.50 -1.16 -33.04
CA ARG A 108 15.85 -1.13 -34.35
C ARG A 108 16.10 0.15 -35.14
N LYS A 109 16.27 1.29 -34.47
CA LYS A 109 16.64 2.56 -35.13
C LYS A 109 18.10 2.64 -35.53
N ALA A 110 18.99 1.91 -34.84
CA ALA A 110 20.43 1.87 -35.16
C ALA A 110 20.75 0.92 -36.34
N ALA A 111 19.83 -0.01 -36.66
CA ALA A 111 19.96 -0.97 -37.74
C ALA A 111 19.29 -0.53 -39.07
N GLN A 112 18.68 0.66 -39.11
CA GLN A 112 18.11 1.30 -40.30
C GLN A 112 18.97 2.49 -40.73
#